data_AF-A0A3D1TW81-F1
#
_entry.id   AF-A0A3D1TW81-F1
#
_cell.length_a   1.000
_cell.length_b   1.000
_cell.length_c   1.000
_cell.angle_alpha   90.00
_cell.angle_beta   90.00
_cell.angle_gamma   90.00
#
_symmetry.space_group_name_H-M   'P 1'
#
loop_
_entity.id
_entity.type
_entity.pdbx_description
1 polymer ?
#
loop_
_entity_poly.entity_id
_entity_poly.type
_entity_poly.pdbx_seq_one_letter_code
_entity_poly.pdbx_strand_id
1 'polypeptide(L)'
;WAIPKIRKGSATPQDRMRLVFAGGFCEQPPLDLLHTIAQFSYVVDDDLLIGLRWITEDIPVGEDPLGDMAEAYLESSSYSPVQHDLRKPKEQMLLEQIKAADAGAAIITAAKMCEPGLDEIVAYTKALDDEGIPYFVSEFEERMTNFDSLQIQLETFIENLLFA
;
A
#
# COMPACT_ATOMS: atom_id res chain seq x y z
N TRP A 1 -1.06 -18.00 -17.14
CA TRP A 1 -2.29 -18.84 -17.17
C TRP A 1 -3.38 -18.39 -16.19
N ALA A 2 -3.08 -17.52 -15.22
CA ALA A 2 -4.06 -17.02 -14.24
C ALA A 2 -5.00 -15.91 -14.77
N ILE A 3 -4.48 -14.92 -15.52
CA ILE A 3 -5.26 -13.76 -15.99
C ILE A 3 -6.56 -14.14 -16.74
N PRO A 4 -6.56 -15.08 -17.70
CA PRO A 4 -7.81 -15.48 -18.37
C PRO A 4 -8.82 -16.17 -17.44
N LYS A 5 -8.34 -16.82 -16.36
CA LYS A 5 -9.21 -17.44 -15.35
C LYS A 5 -9.83 -16.40 -14.43
N ILE A 6 -9.08 -15.37 -14.04
CA ILE A 6 -9.58 -14.23 -13.24
C ILE A 6 -10.71 -13.52 -13.99
N ARG A 7 -10.50 -13.21 -15.28
CA ARG A 7 -11.53 -12.56 -16.13
C ARG A 7 -12.81 -13.37 -16.31
N LYS A 8 -12.71 -14.70 -16.22
CA LYS A 8 -13.86 -15.62 -16.34
C LYS A 8 -14.47 -15.98 -14.98
N GLY A 9 -13.82 -15.61 -13.88
CA GLY A 9 -14.28 -15.91 -12.54
C GLY A 9 -15.54 -15.10 -12.23
N SER A 10 -16.55 -15.77 -11.69
CA SER A 10 -17.76 -15.15 -11.13
C SER A 10 -17.67 -15.14 -9.61
N ALA A 11 -16.63 -14.52 -9.05
CA ALA A 11 -16.54 -14.39 -7.61
C ALA A 11 -17.73 -13.53 -7.13
N THR A 12 -18.49 -14.04 -6.17
CA THR A 12 -19.57 -13.27 -5.55
C THR A 12 -18.93 -12.15 -4.72
N PRO A 13 -19.28 -10.87 -4.96
CA PRO A 13 -18.85 -9.79 -4.10
C PRO A 13 -19.22 -10.09 -2.64
N GLN A 14 -18.27 -9.98 -1.73
CA GLN A 14 -18.52 -10.05 -0.30
C GLN A 14 -18.60 -8.64 0.26
N ASP A 15 -19.38 -8.47 1.32
CA ASP A 15 -19.46 -7.20 2.04
C ASP A 15 -18.22 -7.07 2.96
N ARG A 16 -17.12 -6.58 2.39
CA ARG A 16 -15.85 -6.39 3.08
C ARG A 16 -15.29 -5.02 2.77
N MET A 17 -14.62 -4.44 3.77
CA MET A 17 -13.96 -3.15 3.61
C MET A 17 -12.88 -3.22 2.53
N ARG A 18 -12.86 -2.25 1.63
CA ARG A 18 -11.82 -2.06 0.61
C ARG A 18 -10.73 -1.17 1.19
N LEU A 19 -9.49 -1.62 1.20
CA LEU A 19 -8.38 -0.87 1.78
C LEU A 19 -7.12 -0.87 0.93
N VAL A 20 -6.32 0.18 1.10
CA VAL A 20 -4.93 0.24 0.61
C VAL A 20 -3.98 -0.19 1.72
N PHE A 21 -2.98 -0.98 1.38
CA PHE A 21 -1.89 -1.35 2.29
C PHE A 21 -0.62 -0.56 1.91
N ALA A 22 -0.12 0.30 2.79
CA ALA A 22 1.11 1.04 2.57
C ALA A 22 2.12 0.71 3.66
N GLY A 23 3.40 0.53 3.33
CA GLY A 23 4.46 0.23 4.29
C GLY A 23 5.24 -1.05 4.06
N GLY A 24 4.93 -1.81 3.03
CA GLY A 24 5.57 -3.09 2.68
C GLY A 24 6.69 -2.98 1.63
N PHE A 25 7.11 -1.76 1.30
CA PHE A 25 8.04 -1.50 0.20
C PHE A 25 9.48 -2.01 0.43
N CYS A 26 9.97 -2.02 1.68
CA CYS A 26 11.37 -2.31 2.00
C CYS A 26 11.62 -3.77 2.39
N GLU A 27 10.63 -4.43 2.98
CA GLU A 27 10.63 -5.84 3.32
C GLU A 27 9.20 -6.36 3.36
N GLN A 28 9.04 -7.67 3.19
CA GLN A 28 7.73 -8.29 3.15
C GLN A 28 7.22 -8.55 4.57
N PRO A 29 6.01 -8.08 4.95
CA PRO A 29 5.37 -8.50 6.19
C PRO A 29 5.13 -10.02 6.20
N PRO A 30 5.09 -10.67 7.38
CA PRO A 30 4.77 -12.08 7.47
C PRO A 30 3.52 -12.44 6.66
N LEU A 31 3.58 -13.52 5.88
CA LEU A 31 2.45 -13.94 5.05
C LEU A 31 1.18 -14.17 5.86
N ASP A 32 1.30 -14.65 7.10
CA ASP A 32 0.16 -14.87 7.97
C ASP A 32 -0.50 -13.55 8.41
N LEU A 33 0.27 -12.46 8.52
CA LEU A 33 -0.28 -11.12 8.74
C LEU A 33 -1.07 -10.65 7.51
N LEU A 34 -0.49 -10.80 6.32
CA LEU A 34 -1.19 -10.46 5.07
C LEU A 34 -2.46 -11.30 4.87
N HIS A 35 -2.42 -12.58 5.22
CA HIS A 35 -3.59 -13.45 5.22
C HIS A 35 -4.64 -12.98 6.22
N THR A 36 -4.24 -12.60 7.42
CA THR A 36 -5.15 -12.06 8.45
C THR A 36 -5.85 -10.80 7.92
N ILE A 37 -5.11 -9.87 7.32
CA ILE A 37 -5.70 -8.66 6.69
C ILE A 37 -6.71 -9.06 5.60
N ALA A 38 -6.32 -9.97 4.71
CA ALA A 38 -7.17 -10.43 3.61
C ALA A 38 -8.39 -11.26 4.06
N GLN A 39 -8.44 -11.75 5.30
CA GLN A 39 -9.61 -12.43 5.85
C GLN A 39 -10.74 -11.45 6.15
N PHE A 40 -10.42 -10.24 6.61
CA PHE A 40 -11.41 -9.24 7.04
C PHE A 40 -11.65 -8.14 5.99
N SER A 41 -10.78 -8.01 4.99
CA SER A 41 -10.81 -6.91 4.03
C SER A 41 -10.50 -7.35 2.60
N TYR A 42 -10.72 -6.43 1.66
CA TYR A 42 -10.12 -6.46 0.33
C TYR A 42 -8.95 -5.49 0.28
N VAL A 43 -7.74 -6.00 0.17
CA VAL A 43 -6.56 -5.19 -0.20
C VAL A 43 -6.67 -4.89 -1.69
N VAL A 44 -7.00 -3.65 -2.03
CA VAL A 44 -7.29 -3.24 -3.43
C VAL A 44 -6.11 -2.52 -4.08
N ASP A 45 -5.16 -2.04 -3.29
CA ASP A 45 -3.85 -1.57 -3.74
C ASP A 45 -2.81 -1.73 -2.62
N ASP A 46 -1.53 -1.78 -2.98
CA ASP A 46 -0.43 -2.06 -2.07
C ASP A 46 0.94 -1.58 -2.58
N ASP A 47 1.95 -1.53 -1.70
CA ASP A 47 3.35 -1.26 -2.06
C ASP A 47 4.31 -2.45 -1.84
N LEU A 48 3.78 -3.67 -1.58
CA LEU A 48 4.58 -4.88 -1.24
C LEU A 48 5.59 -5.27 -2.31
N LEU A 49 5.25 -5.04 -3.59
CA LEU A 49 6.09 -5.37 -4.74
C LEU A 49 6.36 -4.11 -5.58
N ILE A 50 6.53 -2.96 -4.93
CA ILE A 50 6.69 -1.67 -5.61
C ILE A 50 7.84 -1.67 -6.63
N GLY A 51 8.91 -2.44 -6.40
CA GLY A 51 10.01 -2.56 -7.36
C GLY A 51 9.59 -3.10 -8.74
N LEU A 52 8.54 -3.94 -8.82
CA LEU A 52 7.98 -4.43 -10.09
C LEU A 52 6.96 -3.46 -10.71
N ARG A 53 6.54 -2.45 -9.96
CA ARG A 53 5.54 -1.44 -10.33
C ARG A 53 6.11 -0.02 -10.31
N TRP A 54 7.44 0.11 -10.23
CA TRP A 54 8.10 1.39 -10.06
C TRP A 54 7.89 2.29 -11.27
N ILE A 55 8.16 1.75 -12.45
CA ILE A 55 7.97 2.45 -13.72
C ILE A 55 6.54 2.21 -14.19
N THR A 56 5.79 3.28 -14.44
CA THR A 56 4.35 3.22 -14.72
C THR A 56 4.03 3.26 -16.21
N GLU A 57 5.02 3.58 -17.06
CA GLU A 57 4.89 3.72 -18.51
C GLU A 57 6.04 3.02 -19.24
N ASP A 58 5.84 2.68 -20.51
CA ASP A 58 6.91 2.10 -21.32
C ASP A 58 8.08 3.09 -21.47
N ILE A 59 9.30 2.64 -21.18
CA ILE A 59 10.51 3.46 -21.37
C ILE A 59 10.75 3.63 -22.87
N PRO A 60 10.92 4.86 -23.37
CA PRO A 60 11.29 5.10 -24.77
C PRO A 60 12.57 4.36 -25.15
N VAL A 61 12.66 3.95 -26.41
CA VAL A 61 13.89 3.36 -26.98
C VAL A 61 14.52 4.41 -27.89
N GLY A 62 15.09 5.45 -27.27
CA GLY A 62 15.71 6.58 -27.93
C GLY A 62 17.19 6.39 -28.25
N GLU A 63 17.86 7.51 -28.53
CA GLU A 63 19.30 7.55 -28.82
C GLU A 63 20.17 7.51 -27.55
N ASP A 64 19.61 7.87 -26.39
CA ASP A 64 20.27 7.81 -25.07
C ASP A 64 19.46 6.94 -24.09
N PRO A 65 19.67 5.61 -24.11
CA PRO A 65 18.93 4.69 -23.23
C PRO A 65 19.13 4.97 -21.73
N LEU A 66 20.27 5.54 -21.32
CA LEU A 66 20.50 5.87 -19.92
C LEU A 66 19.70 7.10 -19.51
N GLY A 67 19.65 8.11 -20.37
CA GLY A 67 18.77 9.27 -20.22
C GLY A 67 17.30 8.87 -20.15
N ASP A 68 16.84 8.01 -21.07
CA ASP A 68 15.46 7.52 -21.11
C ASP A 68 15.07 6.79 -19.80
N MET A 69 15.96 5.94 -19.26
CA MET A 69 15.73 5.27 -17.96
C MET A 69 15.74 6.24 -16.78
N ALA A 70 16.62 7.25 -16.78
CA ALA A 70 16.71 8.23 -15.72
C ALA A 70 15.45 9.11 -15.66
N GLU A 71 14.97 9.56 -16.82
CA GLU A 71 13.72 10.31 -16.95
C GLU A 71 12.54 9.46 -16.47
N ALA A 72 12.45 8.19 -16.90
CA ALA A 72 11.38 7.29 -16.46
C ALA A 72 11.40 7.05 -14.94
N TYR A 73 12.59 6.93 -14.33
CA TYR A 73 12.73 6.77 -12.88
C TYR A 73 12.27 7.99 -12.08
N LEU A 74 12.41 9.20 -12.63
CA LEU A 74 12.06 10.45 -11.96
C LEU A 74 10.62 10.88 -12.24
N GLU A 75 10.22 10.86 -13.51
CA GLU A 75 8.97 11.45 -13.98
C GLU A 75 7.86 10.38 -14.11
N SER A 76 8.10 9.30 -14.85
CA SER A 76 7.15 8.19 -15.08
C SER A 76 7.28 7.07 -14.05
N SER A 77 7.36 7.46 -12.77
CA SER A 77 7.49 6.54 -11.65
C SER A 77 6.34 6.67 -10.65
N SER A 78 6.05 5.56 -9.97
CA SER A 78 5.38 5.57 -8.68
C SER A 78 6.26 6.26 -7.62
N TYR A 79 5.85 6.17 -6.36
CA TYR A 79 6.53 6.77 -5.22
C TYR A 79 6.94 5.71 -4.18
N SER A 80 7.88 6.07 -3.33
CA SER A 80 8.26 5.29 -2.14
C SER A 80 8.90 6.20 -1.10
N PRO A 81 8.83 5.86 0.20
CA PRO A 81 9.51 6.58 1.27
C PRO A 81 11.02 6.76 1.06
N VAL A 82 11.67 5.93 0.26
CA VAL A 82 13.11 6.03 -0.04
C VAL A 82 13.45 6.94 -1.23
N GLN A 83 12.45 7.55 -1.89
CA GLN A 83 12.67 8.51 -2.97
C GLN A 83 12.47 9.94 -2.47
N HIS A 84 13.54 10.72 -2.43
CA HIS A 84 13.44 12.15 -2.15
C HIS A 84 13.05 12.93 -3.42
N ASP A 85 11.78 13.34 -3.49
CA ASP A 85 11.25 14.25 -4.50
C ASP A 85 10.16 15.11 -3.85
N LEU A 86 10.37 16.43 -3.83
CA LEU A 86 9.43 17.39 -3.25
C LEU A 86 8.24 17.71 -4.16
N ARG A 87 8.29 17.28 -5.43
CA ARG A 87 7.19 17.40 -6.39
C ARG A 87 6.17 16.27 -6.25
N LYS A 88 6.55 15.17 -5.58
CA LYS A 88 5.72 14.01 -5.27
C LYS A 88 5.62 13.80 -3.75
N PRO A 89 4.86 14.66 -3.03
CA PRO A 89 4.62 14.47 -1.59
C PRO A 89 3.90 13.15 -1.36
N LYS A 90 4.44 12.30 -0.49
CA LYS A 90 4.05 10.89 -0.42
C LYS A 90 2.63 10.75 0.09
N GLU A 91 2.23 11.63 1.00
CA GLU A 91 0.88 11.72 1.54
C GLU A 91 -0.15 12.06 0.46
N GLN A 92 0.20 12.93 -0.50
CA GLN A 92 -0.66 13.22 -1.64
C GLN A 92 -0.76 12.01 -2.58
N MET A 93 0.36 11.35 -2.83
CA MET A 93 0.40 10.13 -3.64
C MET A 93 -0.43 9.00 -3.03
N LEU A 94 -0.41 8.85 -1.69
CA LEU A 94 -1.24 7.89 -0.97
C LEU A 94 -2.74 8.20 -1.13
N LEU A 95 -3.13 9.47 -0.99
CA LEU A 95 -4.52 9.89 -1.19
C LEU A 95 -4.99 9.62 -2.64
N GLU A 96 -4.13 9.89 -3.62
CA GLU A 96 -4.39 9.56 -5.03
C GLU A 96 -4.55 8.05 -5.24
N GLN A 97 -3.70 7.24 -4.62
CA GLN A 97 -3.77 5.78 -4.67
C GLN A 97 -5.09 5.27 -4.06
N ILE A 98 -5.46 5.73 -2.87
CA ILE A 98 -6.71 5.38 -2.18
C ILE A 98 -7.91 5.71 -3.06
N LYS A 99 -7.92 6.92 -3.64
CA LYS A 99 -8.99 7.37 -4.53
C LYS A 99 -9.06 6.55 -5.82
N ALA A 100 -7.93 6.28 -6.46
CA ALA A 100 -7.87 5.50 -7.69
C ALA A 100 -8.30 4.05 -7.49
N ALA A 101 -7.99 3.48 -6.33
CA ALA A 101 -8.35 2.12 -5.95
C ALA A 101 -9.79 1.97 -5.43
N ASP A 102 -10.54 3.06 -5.27
CA ASP A 102 -11.86 3.08 -4.62
C ASP A 102 -11.81 2.41 -3.24
N ALA A 103 -10.81 2.78 -2.44
CA ALA A 103 -10.62 2.27 -1.08
C ALA A 103 -11.31 3.18 -0.06
N GLY A 104 -11.94 2.56 0.94
CA GLY A 104 -12.62 3.27 2.04
C GLY A 104 -11.76 3.42 3.30
N ALA A 105 -10.59 2.78 3.34
CA ALA A 105 -9.67 2.84 4.46
C ALA A 105 -8.22 2.56 4.03
N ALA A 106 -7.26 2.81 4.92
CA ALA A 106 -5.86 2.45 4.73
C ALA A 106 -5.28 1.67 5.91
N ILE A 107 -4.37 0.75 5.64
CA ILE A 107 -3.46 0.19 6.63
C ILE A 107 -2.11 0.81 6.36
N ILE A 108 -1.60 1.56 7.34
CA ILE A 108 -0.29 2.20 7.29
C ILE A 108 0.65 1.40 8.18
N THR A 109 1.63 0.75 7.56
CA THR A 109 2.66 0.04 8.28
C THR A 109 4.05 0.59 8.07
N ALA A 110 4.96 0.20 8.92
CA ALA A 110 6.38 0.27 8.64
C ALA A 110 7.05 -1.00 9.16
N ALA A 111 8.08 -1.46 8.46
CA ALA A 111 8.99 -2.40 9.06
C ALA A 111 9.68 -1.74 10.26
N LYS A 112 9.86 -2.49 11.35
CA LYS A 112 10.59 -1.98 12.51
C LYS A 112 11.99 -1.56 12.09
N MET A 113 12.43 -0.42 12.62
CA MET A 113 13.73 0.17 12.29
C MET A 113 13.89 0.58 10.82
N CYS A 114 12.80 0.72 10.07
CA CYS A 114 12.82 1.39 8.77
C CYS A 114 12.53 2.87 8.99
N GLU A 115 13.56 3.69 9.22
CA GLU A 115 13.39 5.13 9.48
C GLU A 115 12.58 5.83 8.38
N PRO A 116 12.83 5.60 7.06
CA PRO A 116 12.01 6.21 6.02
C PRO A 116 10.53 5.84 6.13
N GLY A 117 10.20 4.57 6.42
CA GLY A 117 8.81 4.14 6.58
C GLY A 117 8.15 4.76 7.82
N LEU A 118 8.87 4.82 8.94
CA LEU A 118 8.40 5.38 10.20
C LEU A 118 8.17 6.90 10.10
N ASP A 119 9.04 7.62 9.40
CA ASP A 119 8.90 9.07 9.20
C ASP A 119 7.63 9.40 8.40
N GLU A 120 7.31 8.62 7.37
CA GLU A 120 6.14 8.85 6.51
C GLU A 120 4.81 8.60 7.25
N ILE A 121 4.78 7.78 8.32
CA ILE A 121 3.56 7.58 9.13
C ILE A 121 3.00 8.93 9.60
N VAL A 122 3.88 9.89 9.96
CA VAL A 122 3.45 11.20 10.45
C VAL A 122 2.71 11.99 9.36
N ALA A 123 3.25 12.01 8.14
CA ALA A 123 2.64 12.72 7.02
C ALA A 123 1.35 12.03 6.55
N TYR A 124 1.37 10.69 6.46
CA TYR A 124 0.22 9.88 6.05
C TYR A 124 -0.96 10.04 7.00
N THR A 125 -0.75 9.82 8.30
CA THR A 125 -1.83 9.88 9.29
C THR A 125 -2.45 11.27 9.35
N LYS A 126 -1.65 12.33 9.29
CA LYS A 126 -2.15 13.70 9.20
C LYS A 126 -3.02 13.93 7.96
N ALA A 127 -2.58 13.50 6.77
CA ALA A 127 -3.34 13.69 5.54
C ALA A 127 -4.65 12.89 5.54
N LEU A 128 -4.62 11.66 6.08
CA LEU A 128 -5.80 10.82 6.21
C LEU A 128 -6.81 11.40 7.22
N ASP A 129 -6.34 11.95 8.35
CA ASP A 129 -7.18 12.68 9.30
C ASP A 129 -7.84 13.90 8.65
N ASP A 130 -7.07 14.70 7.89
CA ASP A 130 -7.55 15.91 7.23
C ASP A 130 -8.64 15.59 6.17
N GLU A 131 -8.55 14.44 5.49
CA GLU A 131 -9.53 13.95 4.51
C GLU A 131 -10.65 13.07 5.13
N GLY A 132 -10.57 12.78 6.43
CA GLY A 132 -11.54 11.92 7.12
C GLY A 132 -11.53 10.46 6.66
N ILE A 133 -10.39 9.96 6.15
CA ILE A 133 -10.21 8.58 5.70
C ILE A 133 -9.76 7.73 6.89
N PRO A 134 -10.51 6.69 7.29
CA PRO A 134 -10.10 5.82 8.38
C PRO A 134 -8.82 5.05 8.07
N TYR A 135 -7.97 4.89 9.09
CA TYR A 135 -6.74 4.12 8.95
C TYR A 135 -6.36 3.35 10.21
N PHE A 136 -5.51 2.34 10.00
CA PHE A 136 -4.91 1.54 11.04
C PHE A 136 -3.39 1.59 10.93
N VAL A 137 -2.69 1.92 12.03
CA VAL A 137 -1.22 2.02 12.06
C VAL A 137 -0.63 0.80 12.76
N SER A 138 0.39 0.19 12.17
CA SER A 138 1.14 -0.90 12.81
C SER A 138 2.60 -0.96 12.38
N GLU A 139 3.45 -1.55 13.20
CA GLU A 139 4.78 -1.98 12.79
C GLU A 139 4.81 -3.49 12.54
N PHE A 140 5.78 -3.97 11.77
CA PHE A 140 6.01 -5.42 11.58
C PHE A 140 7.51 -5.76 11.53
N GLU A 141 7.83 -7.04 11.68
CA GLU A 141 9.17 -7.59 11.42
C GLU A 141 9.01 -8.79 10.47
N GLU A 142 9.90 -8.97 9.48
CA GLU A 142 9.86 -10.12 8.54
C GLU A 142 9.66 -11.48 9.25
N ARG A 143 10.29 -11.65 10.42
CA ARG A 143 10.29 -12.92 11.18
C ARG A 143 9.38 -12.90 12.41
N MET A 144 8.43 -11.98 12.47
CA MET A 144 7.45 -11.92 13.55
C MET A 144 6.58 -13.19 13.54
N THR A 145 6.43 -13.83 14.70
CA THR A 145 5.66 -15.08 14.84
C THR A 145 4.42 -14.94 15.73
N ASN A 146 4.27 -13.82 16.45
CA ASN A 146 3.12 -13.56 17.30
C ASN A 146 2.51 -12.20 16.96
N PHE A 147 1.30 -12.23 16.39
CA PHE A 147 0.51 -11.05 16.02
C PHE A 147 -0.93 -11.16 16.54
N ASP A 148 -1.19 -11.96 17.59
CA ASP A 148 -2.53 -12.17 18.15
C ASP A 148 -3.19 -10.84 18.58
N SER A 149 -2.42 -9.98 19.25
CA SER A 149 -2.88 -8.64 19.65
C SER A 149 -3.20 -7.77 18.44
N LEU A 150 -2.38 -7.86 17.38
CA LEU A 150 -2.56 -7.10 16.15
C LEU A 150 -3.81 -7.55 15.40
N GLN A 151 -4.05 -8.86 15.36
CA GLN A 151 -5.25 -9.45 14.76
C GLN A 151 -6.53 -8.94 15.45
N ILE A 152 -6.57 -8.93 16.79
CA ILE A 152 -7.73 -8.44 17.54
C ILE A 152 -7.98 -6.95 17.27
N GLN A 153 -6.91 -6.15 17.23
CA GLN A 153 -7.03 -4.70 16.94
C GLN A 153 -7.53 -4.45 15.51
N LEU A 154 -7.02 -5.22 14.55
CA LEU A 154 -7.44 -5.12 13.15
C LEU A 154 -8.91 -5.56 12.98
N GLU A 155 -9.31 -6.66 13.61
CA GLU A 155 -10.70 -7.11 13.62
C GLU A 155 -11.62 -6.03 14.17
N THR A 156 -11.27 -5.46 15.34
CA THR A 156 -12.03 -4.37 15.96
C THR A 156 -12.13 -3.14 15.05
N PHE A 157 -11.03 -2.78 14.38
CA PHE A 157 -11.00 -1.66 13.44
C PHE A 157 -11.96 -1.89 12.26
N ILE A 158 -11.88 -3.07 11.61
CA ILE A 158 -12.73 -3.40 10.47
C ILE A 158 -14.20 -3.49 10.87
N GLU A 159 -14.52 -4.11 12.01
CA GLU A 159 -15.90 -4.18 12.53
C GLU A 159 -16.48 -2.79 12.77
N ASN A 160 -15.71 -1.89 13.40
CA ASN A 160 -16.16 -0.52 13.65
C ASN A 160 -16.52 0.19 12.32
N LEU A 161 -15.72 0.02 11.27
CA LEU A 161 -16.00 0.64 9.97
C LEU A 161 -17.21 0.05 9.23
N LEU A 162 -17.51 -1.23 9.43
CA LEU A 162 -18.66 -1.88 8.79
C LEU A 162 -19.99 -1.54 9.48
N PHE A 163 -19.95 -1.16 10.76
CA PHE A 163 -21.14 -0.94 11.58
C PHE A 163 -21.33 0.50 12.09
N ALA A 164 -20.45 1.43 11.72
CA ALA A 164 -20.53 2.86 12.06
C ALA A 164 -21.52 3.65 11.19
#